data_AF-A0A8C9WMD8-F1
#
_entry.id   AF-A0A8C9WMD8-F1
#
_cell.length_a   1.000
_cell.length_b   1.000
_cell.length_c   1.000
_cell.angle_alpha   90.00
_cell.angle_beta   90.00
_cell.angle_gamma   90.00
#
_symmetry.space_group_name_H-M   'P 1'
#
loop_
_entity.id
_entity.type
_entity.pdbx_description
1 polymer ?
#
loop_
_entity_poly.entity_id
_entity_poly.type
_entity_poly.pdbx_seq_one_letter_code
_entity_poly.pdbx_strand_id
1 'polypeptide(L)'
;MKRNKRGGRIFLLDVKRPERDEWGTGLEAMRCALQLEKNVNQALLDLHKVAMENDDPHLCDFLETRYLNEQVEAIKKLGDHIGNLSKMDAGNNRMAEYLFDKLTLKHS
;
A
#
# COMPACT_ATOMS: atom_id res chain seq x y z
N MET A 1 0.76 18.63 -4.01
CA MET A 1 0.95 19.68 -5.06
C MET A 1 -0.19 19.73 -6.10
N LYS A 2 -0.86 18.63 -6.48
CA LYS A 2 -1.94 18.65 -7.49
C LYS A 2 -3.13 19.55 -7.13
N ARG A 3 -3.61 19.53 -5.87
CA ARG A 3 -4.73 20.38 -5.42
C ARG A 3 -4.46 21.88 -5.60
N ASN A 4 -3.27 22.36 -5.23
CA ASN A 4 -2.89 23.77 -5.39
C ASN A 4 -2.78 24.18 -6.87
N LYS A 5 -2.28 23.29 -7.74
CA LYS A 5 -2.23 23.53 -9.19
C LYS A 5 -3.62 23.68 -9.83
N ARG A 6 -4.67 23.20 -9.18
CA ARG A 6 -6.06 23.30 -9.63
C ARG A 6 -6.88 24.34 -8.87
N GLY A 7 -6.23 25.22 -8.09
CA GLY A 7 -6.89 26.25 -7.29
C GLY A 7 -7.69 25.73 -6.09
N GLY A 8 -7.57 24.44 -5.76
CA GLY A 8 -8.26 23.84 -4.63
C GLY A 8 -7.66 24.26 -3.28
N ARG A 9 -8.50 24.38 -2.25
CA ARG A 9 -8.08 24.74 -0.90
C ARG A 9 -7.66 23.51 -0.08
N ILE A 10 -6.60 23.68 0.71
CA ILE A 10 -6.10 22.64 1.62
C ILE A 10 -6.78 22.77 2.98
N PHE A 11 -7.59 21.78 3.33
CA PHE A 11 -7.98 21.51 4.72
C PHE A 11 -7.22 20.28 5.19
N LEU A 12 -6.40 20.45 6.23
CA LEU A 12 -5.69 19.36 6.88
C LEU A 12 -6.59 18.78 7.97
N LEU A 13 -6.56 17.46 8.11
CA LEU A 13 -7.23 16.72 9.17
C LEU A 13 -6.18 16.02 10.01
N ASP A 14 -6.55 15.67 11.24
CA ASP A 14 -5.68 14.93 12.13
C ASP A 14 -5.36 13.54 11.56
N VAL A 15 -4.06 13.20 11.55
CA VAL A 15 -3.60 11.86 11.21
C VAL A 15 -3.81 10.99 12.45
N LYS A 16 -4.75 10.04 12.37
CA LYS A 16 -5.03 9.11 13.46
C LYS A 16 -3.81 8.23 13.73
N ARG A 17 -3.55 7.94 15.00
CA ARG A 17 -2.60 6.89 15.40
C ARG A 17 -2.98 5.56 14.73
N PRO A 18 -1.99 4.69 14.43
CA PRO A 18 -2.28 3.32 14.03
C PRO A 18 -3.19 2.61 15.03
N GLU A 19 -3.99 1.68 14.55
CA GLU A 19 -4.90 0.88 15.39
C GLU A 19 -4.14 -0.12 16.27
N ARG A 20 -2.88 -0.41 15.95
CA ARG A 20 -2.02 -1.37 16.64
C ARG A 20 -0.67 -0.76 16.95
N ASP A 21 -0.20 -0.99 18.18
CA ASP A 21 1.12 -0.59 18.65
C ASP A 21 2.15 -1.72 18.46
N GLU A 22 1.69 -2.98 18.33
CA GLU A 22 2.51 -4.17 18.05
C GLU A 22 1.99 -4.92 16.82
N TRP A 23 2.90 -5.43 15.99
CA TRP A 23 2.58 -6.06 14.69
C TRP A 23 2.79 -7.57 14.66
N GLY A 24 3.27 -8.16 15.75
CA GLY A 24 3.53 -9.60 15.86
C GLY A 24 4.74 -10.04 15.01
N THR A 25 4.53 -11.10 14.23
CA THR A 25 5.53 -11.66 13.31
C THR A 25 5.68 -10.82 12.03
N GLY A 26 6.78 -11.00 11.31
CA GLY A 26 6.97 -10.38 10.00
C GLY A 26 5.89 -10.77 9.00
N LEU A 27 5.37 -12.00 9.09
CA LEU A 27 4.25 -12.46 8.27
C LEU A 27 2.95 -11.70 8.58
N GLU A 28 2.63 -11.49 9.86
CA GLU A 28 1.45 -10.71 10.29
C GLU A 28 1.57 -9.25 9.89
N ALA A 29 2.75 -8.65 10.07
CA ALA A 29 3.05 -7.30 9.63
C ALA A 29 2.85 -7.12 8.11
N MET A 30 3.38 -8.03 7.30
CA MET A 30 3.21 -8.00 5.83
C MET A 30 1.74 -8.16 5.41
N ARG A 31 0.97 -9.02 6.09
CA ARG A 31 -0.47 -9.16 5.86
C ARG A 31 -1.22 -7.88 6.18
N CYS A 32 -0.85 -7.20 7.27
CA CYS A 32 -1.46 -5.93 7.61
C CYS A 32 -1.11 -4.83 6.60
N ALA A 33 0.15 -4.76 6.16
CA ALA A 33 0.57 -3.84 5.10
C ALA A 33 -0.21 -4.09 3.80
N LEU A 34 -0.37 -5.35 3.39
CA LEU A 34 -1.16 -5.69 2.21
C LEU A 34 -2.63 -5.23 2.32
N GLN A 35 -3.24 -5.37 3.50
CA GLN A 35 -4.61 -4.90 3.72
C GLN A 35 -4.69 -3.37 3.65
N LEU A 36 -3.72 -2.67 4.24
CA LEU A 36 -3.63 -1.22 4.18
C LEU A 36 -3.50 -0.75 2.72
N GLU A 37 -2.62 -1.36 1.94
CA GLU A 37 -2.42 -1.00 0.53
C GLU A 37 -3.66 -1.25 -0.32
N LYS A 38 -4.39 -2.35 -0.06
CA LYS A 38 -5.68 -2.60 -0.71
C LYS A 38 -6.72 -1.53 -0.37
N ASN A 39 -6.78 -1.08 0.89
CA ASN A 39 -7.70 -0.03 1.30
C ASN A 39 -7.34 1.31 0.64
N VAL A 40 -6.06 1.65 0.56
CA VAL A 40 -5.59 2.87 -0.14
C VAL A 40 -5.88 2.78 -1.63
N ASN A 41 -5.64 1.63 -2.26
CA ASN A 41 -5.97 1.41 -3.67
C ASN A 41 -7.47 1.56 -3.95
N GLN A 42 -8.32 1.02 -3.06
CA GLN A 42 -9.77 1.21 -3.18
C GLN A 42 -10.15 2.70 -3.10
N ALA A 43 -9.60 3.44 -2.13
CA ALA A 43 -9.86 4.88 -2.03
C ALA A 43 -9.40 5.67 -3.27
N LEU A 44 -8.31 5.25 -3.91
CA LEU A 44 -7.84 5.83 -5.17
C LEU A 44 -8.77 5.51 -6.34
N LEU A 45 -9.29 4.28 -6.42
CA LEU A 45 -10.28 3.89 -7.43
C LEU A 45 -11.60 4.64 -7.25
N ASP A 46 -12.06 4.81 -6.00
CA ASP A 46 -13.25 5.58 -5.70
C ASP A 46 -13.07 7.05 -6.10
N LEU A 47 -11.90 7.64 -5.83
CA LEU A 47 -11.57 8.99 -6.27
C LEU A 47 -11.48 9.11 -7.80
N HIS A 48 -10.94 8.10 -8.47
CA HIS A 48 -10.88 8.04 -9.93
C HIS A 48 -12.29 7.98 -10.55
N LYS A 49 -13.19 7.17 -9.96
CA LYS A 49 -14.59 7.12 -10.36
C LYS A 49 -15.27 8.49 -10.22
N VAL A 50 -15.08 9.19 -9.10
CA VAL A 50 -15.61 10.54 -8.91
C VAL A 50 -15.05 11.50 -9.97
N ALA A 51 -13.75 11.41 -10.29
CA ALA A 51 -13.15 12.22 -11.34
C ALA A 51 -13.77 11.95 -12.73
N MET A 52 -14.03 10.68 -13.04
CA MET A 52 -14.70 10.27 -14.28
C MET A 52 -16.13 10.79 -14.36
N GLU A 53 -16.91 10.67 -13.27
CA GLU A 53 -18.29 11.17 -13.17
C GLU A 53 -18.38 12.70 -13.29
N ASN A 54 -17.28 13.42 -13.03
CA ASN A 54 -17.19 14.88 -13.16
C ASN A 54 -16.47 15.32 -14.44
N ASP A 55 -16.27 14.42 -15.42
CA ASP A 55 -15.60 14.69 -16.70
C ASP A 55 -14.23 15.37 -16.53
N ASP A 56 -13.42 14.87 -15.60
CA ASP A 56 -12.12 15.45 -15.23
C ASP A 56 -10.93 14.58 -15.72
N PRO A 57 -10.60 14.61 -17.03
CA PRO A 57 -9.61 13.71 -17.62
C PRO A 57 -8.22 13.92 -17.04
N HIS A 58 -7.87 15.15 -16.64
CA HIS A 58 -6.57 15.44 -16.04
C HIS A 58 -6.48 14.93 -14.58
N LEU A 59 -7.61 14.83 -13.87
CA LEU A 59 -7.61 14.15 -12.58
C LEU A 59 -7.40 12.65 -12.75
N CYS A 60 -8.14 12.01 -13.66
CA CYS A 60 -8.02 10.60 -14.00
C CYS A 60 -6.59 10.22 -14.40
N ASP A 61 -6.03 10.89 -15.40
CA ASP A 61 -4.69 10.61 -15.93
C ASP A 61 -3.61 10.61 -14.84
N PHE A 62 -3.61 11.60 -13.94
CA PHE A 62 -2.61 11.60 -12.89
C PHE A 62 -2.88 10.56 -11.79
N LEU A 63 -4.12 10.13 -11.54
CA LEU A 63 -4.35 9.01 -10.62
C LEU A 63 -3.81 7.71 -11.22
N GLU A 64 -4.06 7.48 -12.51
CA GLU A 64 -3.57 6.32 -13.25
C GLU A 64 -2.03 6.30 -13.32
N THR A 65 -1.43 7.38 -13.81
CA THR A 65 0.00 7.47 -14.09
C THR A 65 0.86 7.50 -12.83
N ARG A 66 0.37 8.10 -11.73
CA ARG A 66 1.20 8.38 -10.55
C ARG A 66 0.88 7.51 -9.34
N TYR A 67 -0.26 6.83 -9.30
CA TYR A 67 -0.67 6.12 -8.08
C TYR A 67 -1.17 4.71 -8.37
N LEU A 68 -2.11 4.52 -9.30
CA LEU A 68 -2.74 3.21 -9.50
C LEU A 68 -1.74 2.14 -9.97
N ASN A 69 -0.79 2.49 -10.84
CA ASN A 69 0.28 1.57 -11.24
C ASN A 69 1.17 1.18 -10.06
N GLU A 70 1.61 2.16 -9.26
CA GLU A 70 2.44 1.93 -8.08
C GLU A 70 1.72 1.05 -7.04
N GLN A 71 0.41 1.26 -6.82
CA GLN A 71 -0.38 0.41 -5.93
C GLN A 71 -0.45 -1.04 -6.39
N VAL A 72 -0.63 -1.29 -7.68
CA VAL A 72 -0.68 -2.66 -8.23
C VAL A 72 0.67 -3.37 -8.02
N GLU A 73 1.78 -2.67 -8.26
CA GLU A 73 3.12 -3.21 -8.04
C GLU A 73 3.39 -3.48 -6.55
N ALA A 74 3.01 -2.54 -5.66
CA ALA A 74 3.18 -2.69 -4.21
C ALA A 74 2.35 -3.85 -3.66
N ILE A 75 1.08 -3.97 -4.05
CA ILE A 75 0.19 -5.07 -3.65
C ILE A 75 0.76 -6.40 -4.12
N LYS A 76 1.26 -6.47 -5.36
CA LYS A 76 1.91 -7.67 -5.89
C LYS A 76 3.16 -8.05 -5.08
N LYS A 77 4.06 -7.10 -4.84
CA LYS A 77 5.30 -7.32 -4.09
C LYS A 77 5.01 -7.83 -2.67
N LEU A 78 4.04 -7.22 -1.98
CA LEU A 78 3.61 -7.68 -0.66
C LEU A 78 2.99 -9.08 -0.70
N GLY A 79 2.18 -9.38 -1.73
CA GLY A 79 1.64 -10.72 -1.94
C GLY A 79 2.74 -11.78 -2.14
N ASP A 80 3.75 -11.46 -2.95
CA ASP A 80 4.90 -12.35 -3.21
C ASP A 80 5.72 -12.57 -1.91
N HIS A 81 5.92 -11.51 -1.11
CA HIS A 81 6.57 -11.60 0.21
C HIS A 81 5.81 -12.49 1.20
N ILE A 82 4.49 -12.33 1.31
CA ILE A 82 3.63 -13.17 2.16
C ILE A 82 3.70 -14.63 1.71
N GLY A 83 3.67 -14.88 0.40
CA GLY A 83 3.80 -16.21 -0.18
C GLY A 83 5.11 -16.88 0.20
N ASN A 84 6.23 -16.15 0.10
CA ASN A 84 7.55 -16.67 0.47
C ASN A 84 7.65 -16.95 1.98
N LEU A 85 7.24 -16.01 2.84
CA LEU A 85 7.25 -16.18 4.29
C LEU A 85 6.36 -17.35 4.74
N SER A 86 5.20 -17.52 4.11
CA SER A 86 4.28 -18.63 4.43
C SER A 86 4.88 -19.99 4.05
N LYS A 87 5.55 -20.08 2.89
CA LYS A 87 6.23 -21.32 2.44
C LYS A 87 7.38 -21.73 3.35
N MET A 88 8.04 -20.76 3.99
CA MET A 88 9.16 -20.99 4.91
C MET A 88 8.70 -21.25 6.36
N ASP A 89 7.39 -21.34 6.60
CA ASP A 89 6.80 -21.51 7.94
C ASP A 89 7.24 -20.43 8.95
N ALA A 90 7.34 -19.17 8.49
CA ALA A 90 7.83 -18.06 9.30
C ALA A 90 6.99 -17.76 10.55
N GLY A 91 5.75 -18.26 10.62
CA GLY A 91 4.92 -18.16 11.83
C GLY A 91 5.43 -19.01 13.00
N ASN A 92 6.13 -20.12 12.71
CA ASN A 92 6.66 -21.03 13.73
C ASN A 92 8.20 -21.08 13.75
N ASN A 93 8.85 -20.58 12.68
CA ASN A 93 10.29 -20.64 12.49
C ASN A 93 10.93 -19.25 12.40
N ARG A 94 11.52 -18.77 13.50
CA ARG A 94 12.22 -17.47 13.55
C ARG A 94 13.42 -17.38 12.59
N MET A 95 14.03 -18.51 12.21
CA MET A 95 15.12 -18.51 11.24
C MET A 95 14.62 -18.12 9.84
N ALA A 96 13.37 -18.43 9.52
CA ALA A 96 12.77 -18.07 8.24
C ALA A 96 12.65 -16.54 8.09
N GLU A 97 12.24 -15.83 9.14
CA GLU A 97 12.19 -14.36 9.13
C GLU A 97 13.58 -13.74 8.95
N TYR A 98 14.58 -14.26 9.67
CA TYR A 98 15.96 -13.78 9.55
C TYR A 98 16.52 -13.97 8.12
N LEU A 99 16.30 -15.14 7.52
CA LEU A 99 16.74 -15.42 6.15
C LEU A 99 15.99 -14.55 5.14
N PHE A 100 14.69 -14.34 5.33
CA PHE A 100 13.88 -13.49 4.48
C PHE A 100 14.36 -12.02 4.52
N ASP A 101 14.65 -11.50 5.72
CA ASP A 101 15.26 -10.17 5.90
C ASP A 101 16.58 -10.04 5.10
N LYS A 102 17.48 -11.02 5.26
CA LYS A 102 18.82 -10.94 4.67
C LYS A 102 18.85 -11.16 3.16
N LEU A 103 18.02 -12.06 2.65
CA LEU A 103 18.08 -12.52 1.26
C LEU A 103 17.08 -11.80 0.36
N THR A 104 15.92 -11.41 0.88
CA THR A 104 14.87 -10.77 0.09
C THR A 104 14.81 -9.26 0.35
N LEU A 105 14.65 -8.84 1.61
CA LEU A 105 14.38 -7.43 1.91
C LEU A 105 15.58 -6.51 1.66
N LYS A 106 16.81 -6.97 1.95
CA LYS A 106 18.03 -6.19 1.68
C LYS A 106 18.30 -5.88 0.21
N HIS A 107 17.68 -6.61 -0.72
CA HIS A 107 17.93 -6.49 -2.17
C HIS A 107 16.70 -5.95 -2.91
N SER A 108 15.70 -5.47 -2.18
CA SER A 108 14.37 -5.12 -2.70
C SER A 108 14.05 -3.65 -2.62
#